data_AF-A2G265-F1
#
_entry.id   AF-A2G265-F1
#
_cell.length_a   1.000
_cell.length_b   1.000
_cell.length_c   1.000
_cell.angle_alpha   90.00
_cell.angle_beta   90.00
_cell.angle_gamma   90.00
#
_symmetry.space_group_name_H-M   'P 1'
#
loop_
_entity.id
_entity.type
_entity.pdbx_description
1 polymer ?
#
loop_
_entity_poly.entity_id
_entity_poly.type
_entity_poly.pdbx_seq_one_letter_code
_entity_poly.pdbx_strand_id
1 'polypeptide(L)'
;MSPITFTGLKNNISFAPFEKEIFSYSKKLTIINETLNCPPEINAPNEVWCREFVQRNGLLKGLKKHNPAKGDIVFVSDIDEIPTRTGMKYILSHPPKDYYILNALYMTPNFKFSRDPWYRSFVLRYNDKIESFQYYRDVENTHPFPHFPVVTHCSYCFNDIDLYKRKINSFAHQEFNRYPWTNDSFIFRMHYCRHGLLWPSAHPPDEAFVGEDLVPNDERLKFLIDPNFMLDISRTIFTEKDLPTLCNAENDWFENATEFPPVLKKKFYIGEKWDFYE
;
A
#
# COMPACT_ATOMS: atom_id res chain seq x y z
N MET A 1 -8.40 -12.35 4.67
CA MET A 1 -8.39 -11.40 3.53
C MET A 1 -9.84 -11.09 3.18
N SER A 2 -10.18 -9.83 2.87
CA SER A 2 -11.57 -9.44 2.65
C SER A 2 -12.04 -9.70 1.21
N PRO A 3 -13.18 -10.38 0.99
CA PRO A 3 -13.75 -10.61 -0.34
C PRO A 3 -14.33 -9.34 -0.97
N ILE A 4 -14.39 -8.25 -0.22
CA ILE A 4 -14.76 -6.92 -0.69
C ILE A 4 -13.64 -5.93 -0.39
N THR A 5 -13.47 -4.96 -1.27
CA THR A 5 -12.56 -3.83 -1.09
C THR A 5 -13.12 -2.82 -0.09
N PHE A 6 -12.33 -1.80 0.22
CA PHE A 6 -12.73 -0.72 1.10
C PHE A 6 -13.96 0.04 0.57
N THR A 7 -14.18 0.04 -0.74
CA THR A 7 -15.31 0.67 -1.45
C THR A 7 -16.49 -0.28 -1.68
N GLY A 8 -16.41 -1.52 -1.18
CA GLY A 8 -17.47 -2.53 -1.37
C GLY A 8 -17.39 -3.28 -2.69
N LEU A 9 -16.46 -2.96 -3.59
CA LEU A 9 -16.24 -3.74 -4.81
C LEU A 9 -15.76 -5.15 -4.48
N LYS A 10 -16.14 -6.15 -5.29
CA LYS A 10 -15.64 -7.52 -5.15
C LYS A 10 -14.12 -7.53 -5.28
N ASN A 11 -13.45 -8.13 -4.29
CA ASN A 11 -12.01 -8.31 -4.27
C ASN A 11 -11.66 -9.73 -4.70
N ASN A 12 -11.03 -9.87 -5.87
CA ASN A 12 -10.54 -11.16 -6.35
C ASN A 12 -9.15 -11.42 -5.77
N ILE A 13 -9.13 -11.95 -4.54
CA ILE A 13 -7.89 -12.31 -3.86
C ILE A 13 -7.25 -13.48 -4.59
N SER A 14 -5.99 -13.28 -5.00
CA SER A 14 -5.18 -14.31 -5.63
C SER A 14 -3.78 -14.31 -5.02
N PHE A 15 -3.16 -15.48 -5.01
CA PHE A 15 -1.73 -15.61 -4.73
C PHE A 15 -0.89 -15.62 -6.00
N ALA A 16 -1.49 -15.43 -7.17
CA ALA A 16 -0.78 -15.36 -8.44
C ALA A 16 0.33 -14.31 -8.43
N PRO A 17 1.49 -14.59 -9.03
CA PRO A 17 1.91 -15.86 -9.66
C PRO A 17 2.63 -16.83 -8.69
N PHE A 18 2.47 -16.67 -7.38
CA PHE A 18 3.22 -17.34 -6.31
C PHE A 18 2.47 -18.51 -5.66
N GLU A 19 1.46 -19.08 -6.31
CA GLU A 19 0.62 -20.13 -5.71
C GLU A 19 1.45 -21.33 -5.24
N LYS A 20 2.45 -21.73 -6.03
CA LYS A 20 3.32 -22.87 -5.72
C LYS A 20 4.15 -22.62 -4.47
N GLU A 21 4.73 -21.42 -4.35
CA GLU A 21 5.54 -20.98 -3.22
C GLU A 21 4.68 -20.88 -1.97
N ILE A 22 3.53 -20.21 -2.07
CA ILE A 22 2.58 -20.06 -0.95
C ILE A 22 2.06 -21.43 -0.50
N PHE A 23 1.80 -22.36 -1.41
CA PHE A 23 1.34 -23.71 -1.08
C PHE A 23 2.35 -24.46 -0.19
N SER A 24 3.66 -24.21 -0.35
CA SER A 24 4.69 -24.80 0.52
C SER A 24 4.56 -24.34 1.99
N TYR A 25 3.92 -23.19 2.23
CA TYR A 25 3.61 -22.66 3.55
C TYR A 25 2.19 -22.96 4.03
N SER A 26 1.41 -23.77 3.30
CA SER A 26 0.00 -24.06 3.63
C SER A 26 -0.24 -24.55 5.06
N LYS A 27 0.71 -25.28 5.65
CA LYS A 27 0.64 -25.73 7.07
C LYS A 27 0.83 -24.60 8.09
N LYS A 28 1.39 -23.47 7.67
CA LYS A 28 1.66 -22.27 8.49
C LYS A 28 0.73 -21.10 8.15
N LEU A 29 0.09 -21.15 6.98
CA LEU A 29 -0.85 -20.13 6.52
C LEU A 29 -2.26 -20.49 6.95
N THR A 30 -2.92 -19.58 7.65
CA THR A 30 -4.35 -19.68 7.91
C THR A 30 -5.08 -18.50 7.28
N ILE A 31 -6.10 -18.81 6.48
CA ILE A 31 -7.00 -17.81 5.91
C ILE A 31 -8.24 -17.76 6.79
N ILE A 32 -8.41 -16.65 7.50
CA ILE A 32 -9.58 -16.39 8.34
C ILE A 32 -10.71 -15.87 7.45
N ASN A 33 -11.76 -16.67 7.31
CA ASN A 33 -13.01 -16.30 6.65
C ASN A 33 -14.07 -16.02 7.73
N GLU A 34 -14.25 -14.75 8.07
CA GLU A 34 -15.27 -14.32 9.03
C GLU A 34 -16.19 -13.27 8.40
N THR A 35 -17.50 -13.40 8.66
CA THR A 35 -18.45 -12.32 8.41
C THR A 35 -18.35 -11.34 9.56
N LEU A 36 -18.02 -10.11 9.22
CA LEU A 36 -17.68 -9.07 10.18
C LEU A 36 -18.68 -7.93 10.00
N ASN A 37 -19.59 -7.78 10.97
CA ASN A 37 -20.60 -6.73 10.97
C ASN A 37 -20.07 -5.51 11.71
N CYS A 38 -20.40 -4.34 11.17
CA CYS A 38 -20.18 -3.07 11.86
C CYS A 38 -20.96 -3.05 13.17
N PRO A 39 -20.28 -2.92 14.32
CA PRO A 39 -20.97 -2.69 15.58
C PRO A 39 -21.75 -1.37 15.51
N PRO A 40 -22.99 -1.32 16.01
CA PRO A 40 -23.81 -0.11 15.97
C PRO A 40 -23.19 1.05 16.75
N GLU A 41 -22.27 0.78 17.67
CA GLU A 41 -21.54 1.79 18.46
C GLU A 41 -20.43 2.49 17.66
N ILE A 42 -20.00 1.91 16.53
CA ILE A 42 -19.03 2.56 15.65
C ILE A 42 -19.79 3.54 14.78
N ASN A 43 -19.89 4.78 15.28
CA ASN A 43 -20.37 5.92 14.52
C ASN A 43 -19.29 6.35 13.50
N ALA A 44 -18.91 5.43 12.61
CA ALA A 44 -18.04 5.75 11.50
C ALA A 44 -18.89 6.54 10.49
N PRO A 45 -18.53 7.80 10.18
CA PRO A 45 -19.32 8.63 9.27
C PRO A 45 -19.48 8.02 7.87
N ASN A 46 -18.66 7.01 7.53
CA ASN A 46 -18.76 6.19 6.33
C ASN A 46 -18.53 4.71 6.68
N GLU A 47 -19.28 3.79 6.07
CA GLU A 47 -19.17 2.31 6.23
C GLU A 47 -17.74 1.76 6.07
N VAL A 48 -16.95 2.56 5.37
CA VAL A 48 -15.59 2.35 4.93
C VAL A 48 -14.60 2.14 6.10
N TRP A 49 -14.52 3.08 7.03
CA TRP A 49 -13.63 2.98 8.21
C TRP A 49 -14.09 1.90 9.18
N CYS A 50 -15.41 1.68 9.24
CA CYS A 50 -15.94 0.58 10.01
C CYS A 50 -15.46 -0.76 9.47
N ARG A 51 -15.48 -0.98 8.14
CA ARG A 51 -14.93 -2.21 7.53
C ARG A 51 -13.48 -2.46 7.97
N GLU A 52 -12.64 -1.43 8.01
CA GLU A 52 -11.27 -1.53 8.50
C GLU A 52 -11.21 -2.00 9.96
N PHE A 53 -11.95 -1.32 10.83
CA PHE A 53 -12.02 -1.62 12.25
C PHE A 53 -12.40 -3.08 12.47
N VAL A 54 -13.49 -3.54 11.82
CA VAL A 54 -13.98 -4.90 12.06
C VAL A 54 -13.00 -5.91 11.48
N GLN A 55 -12.42 -5.68 10.30
CA GLN A 55 -11.39 -6.55 9.72
C GLN A 55 -10.18 -6.72 10.64
N ARG A 56 -9.65 -5.62 11.19
CA ARG A 56 -8.49 -5.62 12.07
C ARG A 56 -8.76 -6.38 13.36
N ASN A 57 -9.92 -6.17 13.98
CA ASN A 57 -10.32 -6.92 15.16
C ASN A 57 -10.73 -8.37 14.87
N GLY A 58 -11.15 -8.66 13.63
CA GLY A 58 -11.34 -10.03 13.13
C GLY A 58 -10.04 -10.85 13.15
N LEU A 59 -8.88 -10.21 12.92
CA LEU A 59 -7.58 -10.88 13.03
C LEU A 59 -7.34 -11.40 14.46
N LEU A 60 -7.68 -10.64 15.49
CA LEU A 60 -7.56 -11.06 16.89
C LEU A 60 -8.47 -12.25 17.20
N LYS A 61 -9.71 -12.24 16.69
CA LYS A 61 -10.63 -13.39 16.82
C LYS A 61 -10.05 -14.64 16.17
N GLY A 62 -9.53 -14.50 14.95
CA GLY A 62 -8.88 -15.60 14.25
C GLY A 62 -7.63 -16.11 14.95
N LEU A 63 -6.77 -15.21 15.45
CA LEU A 63 -5.59 -15.56 16.24
C LEU A 63 -5.95 -16.40 17.46
N LYS A 64 -7.00 -16.03 18.22
CA LYS A 64 -7.44 -16.77 19.42
C LYS A 64 -7.81 -18.23 19.11
N LYS A 65 -8.28 -18.54 17.89
CA LYS A 65 -8.59 -19.93 17.48
C LYS A 65 -7.34 -20.81 17.36
N HIS A 66 -6.16 -20.22 17.27
CA HIS A 66 -4.88 -20.94 17.26
C HIS A 66 -4.29 -21.17 18.65
N ASN A 67 -5.01 -20.79 19.72
CA ASN A 67 -4.57 -20.94 21.11
C ASN A 67 -3.12 -20.44 21.36
N PRO A 68 -2.78 -19.19 20.98
CA PRO A 68 -1.45 -18.64 21.25
C PRO A 68 -1.16 -18.67 22.75
N ALA A 69 0.08 -19.00 23.09
CA ALA A 69 0.53 -19.05 24.47
C ALA A 69 0.84 -17.63 24.98
N LYS A 70 0.59 -17.41 26.27
CA LYS A 70 1.01 -16.17 26.92
C LYS A 70 2.52 -16.01 26.76
N GLY A 71 2.94 -14.86 26.24
CA GLY A 71 4.35 -14.59 25.97
C GLY A 71 4.76 -14.74 24.51
N ASP A 72 3.92 -15.33 23.65
CA ASP A 72 4.15 -15.41 22.21
C ASP A 72 4.31 -14.02 21.60
N ILE A 73 5.10 -13.91 20.53
CA ILE A 73 5.30 -12.66 19.80
C ILE A 73 4.27 -12.62 18.66
N VAL A 74 3.48 -11.56 18.63
CA VAL A 74 2.49 -11.32 17.56
C VAL A 74 2.88 -10.07 16.82
N PHE A 75 3.15 -10.23 15.53
CA PHE A 75 3.30 -9.13 14.59
C PHE A 75 1.99 -8.92 13.86
N VAL A 76 1.53 -7.67 13.78
CA VAL A 76 0.29 -7.29 13.09
C VAL A 76 0.62 -6.16 12.13
N SER A 77 0.23 -6.33 10.87
CA SER A 77 0.44 -5.35 9.81
C SER A 77 -0.58 -5.50 8.70
N ASP A 78 -0.69 -4.48 7.86
CA ASP A 78 -1.34 -4.60 6.57
C ASP A 78 -0.44 -5.40 5.59
N ILE A 79 -1.01 -5.98 4.53
CA ILE A 79 -0.26 -6.92 3.66
C ILE A 79 0.87 -6.24 2.86
N ASP A 80 0.74 -4.93 2.64
CA ASP A 80 1.74 -4.08 2.01
C ASP A 80 2.78 -3.54 3.00
N GLU A 81 2.69 -3.89 4.28
CA GLU A 81 3.61 -3.54 5.36
C GLU A 81 4.41 -4.77 5.81
N ILE A 82 5.52 -5.04 5.14
CA ILE A 82 6.28 -6.29 5.26
C ILE A 82 7.55 -6.06 6.10
N PRO A 83 7.78 -6.84 7.17
CA PRO A 83 9.01 -6.74 7.94
C PRO A 83 10.18 -7.27 7.10
N THR A 84 11.27 -6.53 7.12
CA THR A 84 12.54 -6.94 6.49
C THR A 84 13.16 -8.11 7.26
N ARG A 85 14.14 -8.84 6.70
CA ARG A 85 14.82 -9.91 7.46
C ARG A 85 15.58 -9.32 8.64
N THR A 86 16.19 -8.14 8.48
CA THR A 86 16.81 -7.40 9.59
C THR A 86 15.78 -7.05 10.64
N GLY A 87 14.61 -6.57 10.22
CA GLY A 87 13.47 -6.30 11.11
C GLY A 87 13.02 -7.52 11.89
N MET A 88 12.85 -8.66 11.23
CA MET A 88 12.50 -9.91 11.90
C MET A 88 13.58 -10.36 12.91
N LYS A 89 14.87 -10.26 12.56
CA LYS A 89 15.99 -10.55 13.49
C LYS A 89 15.98 -9.59 14.69
N TYR A 90 15.67 -8.31 14.44
CA TYR A 90 15.57 -7.31 15.49
C TYR A 90 14.44 -7.66 16.47
N ILE A 91 13.24 -7.95 15.96
CA ILE A 91 12.07 -8.32 16.78
C ILE A 91 12.36 -9.52 17.67
N LEU A 92 13.04 -10.54 17.13
CA LEU A 92 13.39 -11.74 17.88
C LEU A 92 14.44 -11.49 18.97
N SER A 93 15.41 -10.60 18.71
CA SER A 93 16.46 -10.24 19.69
C SER A 93 16.00 -9.21 20.72
N HIS A 94 14.98 -8.41 20.39
CA HIS A 94 14.41 -7.35 21.23
C HIS A 94 12.89 -7.52 21.31
N PRO A 95 12.39 -8.63 21.88
CA PRO A 95 10.96 -8.87 21.92
C PRO A 95 10.30 -7.84 22.85
N PRO A 96 9.09 -7.34 22.51
CA PRO A 96 8.44 -6.34 23.33
C PRO A 96 8.17 -6.86 24.75
N LYS A 97 8.21 -5.95 25.74
CA LYS A 97 7.67 -6.25 27.08
C LYS A 97 6.15 -6.35 26.99
N ASP A 98 5.51 -5.32 26.43
CA ASP A 98 4.08 -5.26 26.16
C ASP A 98 3.83 -5.15 24.66
N TYR A 99 4.19 -4.00 24.04
CA TYR A 99 4.18 -3.80 22.59
C TYR A 99 5.12 -2.66 22.17
N TYR A 100 5.44 -2.57 20.88
CA TYR A 100 5.98 -1.37 20.25
C TYR A 100 5.49 -1.26 18.80
N ILE A 101 5.49 -0.02 18.29
CA ILE A 101 5.16 0.28 16.90
C ILE A 101 6.44 0.23 16.08
N LEU A 102 6.40 -0.45 14.93
CA LEU A 102 7.56 -0.56 14.06
C LEU A 102 7.71 0.69 13.20
N ASN A 103 8.94 1.16 13.06
CA ASN A 103 9.30 2.14 12.06
C ASN A 103 9.32 1.45 10.68
N ALA A 104 8.45 1.90 9.78
CA ALA A 104 8.42 1.47 8.39
C ALA A 104 8.84 2.62 7.46
N LEU A 105 9.40 2.29 6.30
CA LEU A 105 9.53 3.25 5.22
C LEU A 105 8.35 3.16 4.28
N TYR A 106 7.70 4.30 4.03
CA TYR A 106 6.72 4.43 2.97
C TYR A 106 7.44 4.56 1.62
N MET A 107 7.19 3.61 0.73
CA MET A 107 7.88 3.48 -0.56
C MET A 107 6.86 3.51 -1.71
N THR A 108 7.16 4.32 -2.73
CA THR A 108 6.35 4.43 -3.95
C THR A 108 7.16 5.12 -5.04
N PRO A 109 7.05 4.71 -6.32
CA PRO A 109 6.27 3.59 -6.83
C PRO A 109 6.98 2.23 -6.71
N ASN A 110 8.19 2.19 -6.16
CA ASN A 110 8.97 0.97 -5.96
C ASN A 110 9.86 1.09 -4.72
N PHE A 111 10.68 0.07 -4.43
CA PHE A 111 11.52 0.03 -3.23
C PHE A 111 12.83 0.84 -3.31
N LYS A 112 13.00 1.73 -4.30
CA LYS A 112 14.14 2.66 -4.35
C LYS A 112 13.81 4.06 -3.92
N PHE A 113 12.53 4.39 -3.80
CA PHE A 113 12.07 5.74 -3.54
C PHE A 113 11.25 5.72 -2.27
N SER A 114 11.86 6.20 -1.18
CA SER A 114 11.16 6.37 0.08
C SER A 114 10.72 7.82 0.22
N ARG A 115 9.73 8.02 1.08
CA ARG A 115 9.22 9.35 1.36
C ARG A 115 9.29 9.66 2.84
N ASP A 116 8.47 8.94 3.59
CA ASP A 116 8.18 9.26 4.97
C ASP A 116 8.28 8.01 5.82
N PRO A 117 8.62 8.18 7.10
CA PRO A 117 8.37 7.17 8.09
C PRO A 117 6.87 6.84 8.16
N TRP A 118 6.57 5.56 8.39
CA TRP A 118 5.23 5.01 8.51
C TRP A 118 5.17 4.13 9.76
N TYR A 119 4.20 4.36 10.64
CA TYR A 119 4.24 3.86 12.03
C TYR A 119 2.99 3.08 12.38
N ARG A 120 2.70 2.06 11.58
CA ARG A 120 1.34 1.54 11.49
C ARG A 120 1.26 0.03 11.77
N SER A 121 2.34 -0.70 11.49
CA SER A 121 2.54 -2.06 11.98
C SER A 121 3.07 -2.08 13.40
N PHE A 122 2.73 -3.11 14.16
CA PHE A 122 3.19 -3.25 15.54
C PHE A 122 3.55 -4.69 15.89
N VAL A 123 4.36 -4.82 16.93
CA VAL A 123 4.68 -6.11 17.56
C VAL A 123 4.25 -6.04 19.01
N LEU A 124 3.58 -7.09 19.48
CA LEU A 124 3.19 -7.22 20.87
C LEU A 124 3.56 -8.58 21.43
N ARG A 125 3.60 -8.64 22.76
CA ARG A 125 3.66 -9.87 23.52
C ARG A 125 2.24 -10.32 23.84
N TYR A 126 1.86 -11.48 23.32
CA TYR A 126 0.52 -12.01 23.48
C TYR A 126 0.19 -12.23 24.96
N ASN A 127 -1.01 -11.79 25.32
CA ASN A 127 -1.68 -12.13 26.56
C ASN A 127 -3.20 -12.17 26.32
N ASP A 128 -3.91 -12.81 27.23
CA ASP A 128 -5.36 -13.02 27.18
C ASP A 128 -6.19 -11.74 27.36
N LYS A 129 -5.57 -10.64 27.82
CA LYS A 129 -6.22 -9.33 28.02
C LYS A 129 -6.18 -8.44 26.77
N ILE A 130 -5.69 -8.93 25.63
CA ILE A 130 -5.75 -8.19 24.38
C ILE A 130 -7.21 -8.13 23.91
N GLU A 131 -7.77 -6.92 23.88
CA GLU A 131 -9.16 -6.66 23.52
C GLU A 131 -9.34 -6.21 22.07
N SER A 132 -8.38 -5.45 21.53
CA SER A 132 -8.51 -4.81 20.22
C SER A 132 -7.16 -4.61 19.55
N PHE A 133 -7.02 -5.06 18.30
CA PHE A 133 -5.88 -4.70 17.46
C PHE A 133 -6.02 -3.29 16.89
N GLN A 134 -7.24 -2.78 16.77
CA GLN A 134 -7.45 -1.37 16.41
C GLN A 134 -6.84 -0.43 17.47
N TYR A 135 -6.96 -0.76 18.76
CA TYR A 135 -6.39 0.07 19.81
C TYR A 135 -4.88 0.30 19.60
N TYR A 136 -4.11 -0.76 19.37
CA TYR A 136 -2.66 -0.63 19.13
C TYR A 136 -2.32 0.12 17.85
N ARG A 137 -3.20 0.06 16.85
CA ARG A 137 -3.11 0.80 15.59
C ARG A 137 -3.24 2.31 15.81
N ASP A 138 -4.17 2.71 16.67
CA ASP A 138 -4.54 4.12 16.89
C ASP A 138 -3.60 4.83 17.88
N VAL A 139 -2.86 4.09 18.72
CA VAL A 139 -1.88 4.64 19.69
C VAL A 139 -0.57 5.09 19.01
N GLU A 140 -0.67 5.39 17.73
CA GLU A 140 0.37 5.61 16.72
C GLU A 140 1.49 6.61 17.07
N ASN A 141 1.28 7.42 18.11
CA ASN A 141 2.09 8.59 18.42
C ASN A 141 2.95 8.46 19.68
N THR A 142 3.00 7.31 20.35
CA THR A 142 3.71 7.28 21.64
C THR A 142 5.16 6.82 21.53
N HIS A 143 5.50 5.74 20.82
CA HIS A 143 6.88 5.21 20.85
C HIS A 143 7.22 4.31 19.63
N PRO A 144 7.58 4.86 18.45
CA PRO A 144 8.12 4.05 17.37
C PRO A 144 9.48 3.47 17.79
N PHE A 145 9.61 2.14 17.71
CA PHE A 145 10.80 1.41 18.08
C PHE A 145 10.98 0.18 17.16
N PRO A 146 12.18 -0.06 16.61
CA PRO A 146 13.39 0.77 16.73
C PRO A 146 13.26 2.14 16.06
N HIS A 147 14.18 3.05 16.37
CA HIS A 147 14.27 4.38 15.73
C HIS A 147 14.81 4.34 14.29
N PHE A 148 15.18 3.15 13.79
CA PHE A 148 15.52 2.92 12.40
C PHE A 148 14.45 2.04 11.74
N PRO A 149 14.23 2.15 10.42
CA PRO A 149 13.16 1.39 9.79
C PRO A 149 13.47 -0.10 9.72
N VAL A 150 12.45 -0.92 9.93
CA VAL A 150 12.53 -2.38 9.96
C VAL A 150 11.41 -3.05 9.16
N VAL A 151 10.49 -2.24 8.65
CA VAL A 151 9.36 -2.64 7.81
C VAL A 151 9.39 -1.84 6.52
N THR A 152 9.03 -2.46 5.41
CA THR A 152 8.71 -1.75 4.17
C THR A 152 7.22 -1.60 4.05
N HIS A 153 6.75 -0.41 3.72
CA HIS A 153 5.38 -0.20 3.28
C HIS A 153 5.39 0.17 1.80
N CYS A 154 4.87 -0.69 0.92
CA CYS A 154 4.71 -0.34 -0.48
C CYS A 154 3.27 -0.27 -0.95
N SER A 155 2.73 0.96 -0.95
CA SER A 155 1.32 1.20 -1.28
C SER A 155 1.02 1.09 -2.79
N TYR A 156 2.02 1.34 -3.63
CA TYR A 156 1.90 1.43 -5.10
C TYR A 156 3.04 0.71 -5.85
N CYS A 157 3.47 -0.46 -5.36
CA CYS A 157 4.49 -1.31 -5.99
C CYS A 157 3.90 -2.22 -7.09
N PHE A 158 3.43 -1.64 -8.20
CA PHE A 158 2.84 -2.42 -9.28
C PHE A 158 3.62 -2.29 -10.59
N ASN A 159 3.56 -3.33 -11.40
CA ASN A 159 4.16 -3.38 -12.74
C ASN A 159 3.15 -3.13 -13.86
N ASP A 160 1.89 -2.81 -13.52
CA ASP A 160 0.80 -2.73 -14.47
C ASP A 160 -0.17 -1.59 -14.11
N ILE A 161 -0.61 -0.83 -15.12
CA ILE A 161 -1.50 0.34 -14.95
C ILE A 161 -2.85 -0.07 -14.36
N ASP A 162 -3.39 -1.24 -14.70
CA ASP A 162 -4.69 -1.68 -14.20
C ASP A 162 -4.61 -2.08 -12.72
N LEU A 163 -3.47 -2.52 -12.22
CA LEU A 163 -3.23 -2.71 -10.78
C LEU A 163 -3.24 -1.38 -10.02
N TYR A 164 -2.63 -0.33 -10.56
CA TYR A 164 -2.73 1.02 -10.00
C TYR A 164 -4.19 1.50 -9.94
N LYS A 165 -4.91 1.41 -11.06
CA LYS A 165 -6.34 1.76 -11.12
C LYS A 165 -7.15 0.98 -10.11
N ARG A 166 -6.91 -0.33 -9.99
CA ARG A 166 -7.58 -1.18 -9.02
C ARG A 166 -7.29 -0.72 -7.59
N LYS A 167 -6.05 -0.37 -7.26
CA LYS A 167 -5.69 0.20 -5.94
C LYS A 167 -6.46 1.51 -5.70
N ILE A 168 -6.47 2.43 -6.66
CA ILE A 168 -7.16 3.72 -6.55
C ILE A 168 -8.68 3.54 -6.35
N ASN A 169 -9.28 2.57 -7.05
CA ASN A 169 -10.71 2.31 -6.95
C ASN A 169 -11.10 1.54 -5.67
N SER A 170 -10.11 1.06 -4.89
CA SER A 170 -10.35 0.13 -3.77
C SER A 170 -9.89 0.61 -2.40
N PHE A 171 -9.12 1.70 -2.29
CA PHE A 171 -8.55 2.20 -1.02
C PHE A 171 -9.33 3.38 -0.41
N ALA A 172 -8.92 3.85 0.78
CA ALA A 172 -9.66 4.83 1.58
C ALA A 172 -9.94 6.17 0.92
N HIS A 173 -9.01 6.66 0.11
CA HIS A 173 -9.07 8.00 -0.41
C HIS A 173 -9.86 8.08 -1.71
N GLN A 174 -11.20 8.04 -1.57
CA GLN A 174 -12.13 8.07 -2.69
C GLN A 174 -12.14 9.39 -3.46
N GLU A 175 -11.58 10.46 -2.90
CA GLU A 175 -11.33 11.72 -3.60
C GLU A 175 -10.44 11.56 -4.84
N PHE A 176 -9.63 10.47 -4.91
CA PHE A 176 -8.79 10.13 -6.06
C PHE A 176 -9.43 9.09 -6.99
N ASN A 177 -10.58 8.53 -6.65
CA ASN A 177 -11.30 7.58 -7.50
C ASN A 177 -12.08 8.31 -8.61
N ARG A 178 -11.39 9.19 -9.34
CA ARG A 178 -11.92 9.99 -10.43
C ARG A 178 -10.78 10.48 -11.32
N TYR A 179 -11.15 11.08 -12.43
CA TYR A 179 -10.20 11.80 -13.28
C TYR A 179 -9.56 12.98 -12.51
N PRO A 180 -8.27 13.31 -12.72
CA PRO A 180 -7.29 12.67 -13.61
C PRO A 180 -6.58 11.44 -13.02
N TRP A 181 -6.73 11.17 -11.72
CA TRP A 181 -5.95 10.17 -11.00
C TRP A 181 -6.11 8.73 -11.52
N THR A 182 -7.25 8.43 -12.15
CA THR A 182 -7.51 7.14 -12.80
C THR A 182 -7.13 7.09 -14.28
N ASN A 183 -6.52 8.13 -14.85
CA ASN A 183 -6.07 8.15 -16.25
C ASN A 183 -4.73 7.42 -16.44
N ASP A 184 -4.59 6.65 -17.52
CA ASP A 184 -3.37 5.87 -17.82
C ASP A 184 -2.13 6.77 -17.93
N SER A 185 -2.26 7.97 -18.52
CA SER A 185 -1.14 8.91 -18.66
C SER A 185 -0.77 9.54 -17.32
N PHE A 186 -1.75 9.84 -16.46
CA PHE A 186 -1.46 10.31 -15.11
C PHE A 186 -0.70 9.25 -14.30
N ILE A 187 -1.20 8.00 -14.31
CA ILE A 187 -0.58 6.89 -13.59
C ILE A 187 0.83 6.61 -14.10
N PHE A 188 1.01 6.59 -15.43
CA PHE A 188 2.32 6.44 -16.04
C PHE A 188 3.27 7.53 -15.59
N ARG A 189 2.86 8.81 -15.64
CA ARG A 189 3.70 9.93 -15.21
C ARG A 189 4.04 9.83 -13.73
N MET A 190 3.06 9.59 -12.86
CA MET A 190 3.27 9.41 -11.42
C MET A 190 4.32 8.33 -11.17
N HIS A 191 4.19 7.17 -11.84
CA HIS A 191 5.16 6.11 -11.76
C HIS A 191 6.52 6.56 -12.30
N TYR A 192 6.62 7.01 -13.55
CA TYR A 192 7.87 7.37 -14.22
C TYR A 192 8.65 8.48 -13.49
N CYS A 193 7.96 9.54 -13.08
CA CYS A 193 8.54 10.67 -12.36
C CYS A 193 8.73 10.43 -10.86
N ARG A 194 8.30 9.27 -10.34
CA ARG A 194 8.42 8.91 -8.92
C ARG A 194 7.66 9.87 -7.99
N HIS A 195 6.50 10.35 -8.43
CA HIS A 195 5.60 11.18 -7.63
C HIS A 195 4.65 10.30 -6.83
N GLY A 196 4.22 10.79 -5.68
CA GLY A 196 3.17 10.14 -4.89
C GLY A 196 1.80 10.58 -5.37
N LEU A 197 0.79 9.72 -5.26
CA LEU A 197 -0.59 10.10 -5.60
C LEU A 197 -1.08 11.31 -4.80
N LEU A 198 -0.70 11.34 -3.52
CA LEU A 198 -1.08 12.38 -2.57
C LEU A 198 -0.14 13.58 -2.60
N TRP A 199 1.02 13.46 -3.24
CA TRP A 199 2.20 14.23 -2.89
C TRP A 199 2.88 14.86 -4.11
N PRO A 200 3.04 16.19 -4.13
CA PRO A 200 3.53 16.89 -5.31
C PRO A 200 5.01 16.59 -5.61
N SER A 201 5.86 16.50 -4.58
CA SER A 201 7.29 16.32 -4.80
C SER A 201 7.67 14.88 -5.16
N ALA A 202 8.54 14.75 -6.18
CA ALA A 202 9.26 13.52 -6.47
C ALA A 202 9.95 12.96 -5.22
N HIS A 203 9.93 11.64 -5.09
CA HIS A 203 10.59 10.95 -4.00
C HIS A 203 12.09 10.82 -4.27
N PRO A 204 12.98 11.25 -3.36
CA PRO A 204 14.39 11.03 -3.54
C PRO A 204 14.70 9.52 -3.51
N PRO A 205 15.74 9.07 -4.21
CA PRO A 205 16.26 7.74 -3.99
C PRO A 205 16.63 7.56 -2.51
N ASP A 206 16.23 6.45 -1.91
CA ASP A 206 16.61 6.12 -0.55
C ASP A 206 17.79 5.15 -0.53
N GLU A 207 18.95 5.65 -0.10
CA GLU A 207 20.17 4.86 0.04
C GLU A 207 20.15 3.95 1.30
N ALA A 208 19.28 4.22 2.28
CA ALA A 208 19.30 3.57 3.59
C ALA A 208 18.92 2.08 3.55
N PHE A 209 18.32 1.61 2.45
CA PHE A 209 17.86 0.22 2.31
C PHE A 209 18.36 -0.51 1.07
N VAL A 210 19.39 0.03 0.40
CA VAL A 210 19.96 -0.60 -0.80
C VAL A 210 20.83 -1.78 -0.40
N GLY A 211 20.42 -3.00 -0.75
CA GLY A 211 21.21 -4.20 -0.45
C GLY A 211 20.54 -5.51 -0.84
N GLU A 212 19.92 -6.21 0.12
CA GLU A 212 19.43 -7.58 -0.06
C GLU A 212 18.17 -7.89 0.77
N ASP A 213 17.66 -6.91 1.54
CA ASP A 213 16.72 -7.19 2.62
C ASP A 213 15.25 -6.90 2.27
N LEU A 214 14.99 -6.05 1.27
CA LEU A 214 13.65 -5.57 0.96
C LEU A 214 12.87 -6.44 -0.03
N VAL A 215 13.56 -7.06 -0.98
CA VAL A 215 12.90 -7.77 -2.07
C VAL A 215 13.38 -9.20 -2.11
N PRO A 216 12.46 -10.19 -2.14
CA PRO A 216 12.84 -11.57 -2.42
C PRO A 216 13.67 -11.62 -3.71
N ASN A 217 14.73 -12.42 -3.71
CA ASN A 217 15.52 -12.69 -4.92
C ASN A 217 14.69 -13.55 -5.89
N ASP A 218 13.71 -12.93 -6.53
CA ASP A 218 12.77 -13.54 -7.46
C ASP A 218 12.69 -12.69 -8.73
N GLU A 219 12.93 -13.33 -9.87
CA GLU A 219 12.92 -12.67 -11.20
C GLU A 219 11.61 -11.91 -11.46
N ARG A 220 10.48 -12.41 -10.97
CA ARG A 220 9.16 -11.79 -11.18
C ARG A 220 9.01 -10.46 -10.45
N LEU A 221 9.84 -10.20 -9.44
CA LEU A 221 9.79 -9.01 -8.59
C LEU A 221 10.92 -8.02 -8.89
N LYS A 222 11.77 -8.28 -9.88
CA LYS A 222 12.91 -7.40 -10.23
C LYS A 222 12.51 -5.96 -10.54
N PHE A 223 11.33 -5.75 -11.11
CA PHE A 223 10.81 -4.42 -11.41
C PHE A 223 10.71 -3.51 -10.16
N LEU A 224 10.60 -4.11 -8.97
CA LEU A 224 10.49 -3.36 -7.70
C LEU A 224 11.80 -2.68 -7.28
N ILE A 225 12.93 -3.06 -7.87
CA ILE A 225 14.25 -2.48 -7.58
C ILE A 225 14.95 -1.92 -8.82
N ASP A 226 14.30 -2.00 -9.99
CA ASP A 226 14.83 -1.44 -11.22
C ASP A 226 14.42 0.05 -11.32
N PRO A 227 15.37 0.99 -11.21
CA PRO A 227 15.07 2.42 -11.28
C PRO A 227 14.67 2.85 -12.70
N ASN A 228 14.91 2.01 -13.71
CA ASN A 228 14.56 2.23 -15.10
C ASN A 228 13.27 1.51 -15.49
N PHE A 229 12.64 0.78 -14.56
CA PHE A 229 11.35 0.17 -14.85
C PHE A 229 10.32 1.26 -15.15
N MET A 230 9.57 1.02 -16.22
CA MET A 230 8.49 1.88 -16.70
C MET A 230 7.25 1.03 -16.96
N LEU A 231 6.08 1.61 -16.71
CA LEU A 231 4.81 1.04 -17.13
C LEU A 231 4.67 1.11 -18.66
N ASP A 232 3.64 0.47 -19.22
CA ASP A 232 3.41 0.46 -20.66
C ASP A 232 3.05 1.87 -21.18
N ILE A 233 4.02 2.52 -21.82
CA ILE A 233 3.86 3.87 -22.40
C ILE A 233 2.85 3.90 -23.55
N SER A 234 2.62 2.77 -24.24
CA SER A 234 1.71 2.70 -25.39
C SER A 234 0.24 2.92 -25.02
N ARG A 235 -0.09 2.79 -23.72
CA ARG A 235 -1.41 3.10 -23.15
C ARG A 235 -1.61 4.58 -22.84
N THR A 236 -0.62 5.42 -23.12
CA THR A 236 -0.60 6.82 -22.69
C THR A 236 -0.61 7.76 -23.89
N ILE A 237 -0.75 9.06 -23.62
CA ILE A 237 -0.55 10.11 -24.64
C ILE A 237 0.93 10.42 -24.89
N PHE A 238 1.84 9.88 -24.08
CA PHE A 238 3.26 10.14 -24.16
C PHE A 238 3.94 9.17 -25.13
N THR A 239 5.07 9.63 -25.64
CA THR A 239 6.00 8.88 -26.49
C THR A 239 7.38 8.90 -25.86
N GLU A 240 8.29 8.06 -26.36
CA GLU A 240 9.69 8.06 -25.88
C GLU A 240 10.37 9.43 -26.00
N LYS A 241 9.92 10.27 -26.95
CA LYS A 241 10.44 11.63 -27.14
C LYS A 241 10.07 12.59 -26.01
N ASP A 242 8.99 12.30 -25.28
CA ASP A 242 8.50 13.15 -24.20
C ASP A 242 9.25 12.88 -22.89
N LEU A 243 9.75 11.64 -22.70
CA LEU A 243 10.41 11.16 -21.48
C LEU A 243 11.52 12.07 -20.91
N PRO A 244 12.41 12.69 -21.72
CA PRO A 244 13.46 13.56 -21.19
C PRO A 244 12.93 14.83 -20.51
N THR A 245 11.69 15.23 -20.79
CA THR A 245 11.08 16.47 -20.27
C THR A 245 9.86 16.21 -19.37
N LEU A 246 9.37 14.97 -19.33
CA LEU A 246 8.09 14.61 -18.71
C LEU A 246 8.00 14.97 -17.22
N CYS A 247 9.13 14.97 -16.52
CA CYS A 247 9.22 15.22 -15.09
C CYS A 247 9.73 16.63 -14.74
N ASN A 248 9.78 17.53 -15.72
CA ASN A 248 10.13 18.93 -15.47
C ASN A 248 8.93 19.68 -14.86
N ALA A 249 9.22 20.76 -14.11
CA ALA A 249 8.20 21.59 -13.46
C ALA A 249 7.13 22.15 -14.43
N GLU A 250 7.50 22.41 -15.69
CA GLU A 250 6.58 22.86 -16.75
C GLU A 250 5.52 21.79 -17.11
N ASN A 251 5.82 20.52 -16.84
CA ASN A 251 4.95 19.38 -17.07
C ASN A 251 4.23 18.90 -15.80
N ASP A 252 4.30 19.67 -14.69
CA ASP A 252 3.65 19.37 -13.42
C ASP A 252 2.23 19.92 -13.28
N TRP A 253 1.62 20.24 -14.41
CA TRP A 253 0.29 20.83 -14.50
C TRP A 253 -0.85 19.96 -13.95
N PHE A 254 -0.58 18.70 -13.60
CA PHE A 254 -1.55 17.84 -12.92
C PHE A 254 -1.76 18.19 -11.44
N GLU A 255 -0.84 18.95 -10.82
CA GLU A 255 -0.96 19.36 -9.41
C GLU A 255 -2.09 20.39 -9.19
N ASN A 256 -2.38 21.19 -10.21
CA ASN A 256 -3.52 22.10 -10.23
C ASN A 256 -4.71 21.42 -10.94
N ALA A 257 -5.30 20.42 -10.28
CA ALA A 257 -6.42 19.62 -10.78
C ALA A 257 -7.69 20.41 -11.19
N THR A 258 -7.67 21.74 -11.08
CA THR A 258 -8.73 22.65 -11.53
C THR A 258 -8.50 23.23 -12.94
N GLU A 259 -7.28 23.26 -13.46
CA GLU A 259 -6.99 23.93 -14.75
C GLU A 259 -5.96 23.18 -15.60
N PHE A 260 -6.42 22.58 -16.70
CA PHE A 260 -5.53 22.01 -17.72
C PHE A 260 -4.72 23.08 -18.46
N PRO A 261 -3.45 22.80 -18.81
CA PRO A 261 -2.71 23.62 -19.75
C PRO A 261 -3.43 23.65 -21.11
N PRO A 262 -3.46 24.82 -21.78
CA PRO A 262 -4.02 24.95 -23.12
C PRO A 262 -3.45 23.96 -24.15
N VAL A 263 -2.21 23.50 -23.95
CA VAL A 263 -1.51 22.55 -24.84
C VAL A 263 -2.19 21.17 -24.88
N LEU A 264 -2.87 20.75 -23.82
CA LEU A 264 -3.58 19.47 -23.75
C LEU A 264 -5.08 19.57 -24.02
N LYS A 265 -5.62 20.78 -24.12
CA LYS A 265 -6.97 21.01 -24.65
C LYS A 265 -7.09 20.68 -26.15
N LYS A 266 -5.97 20.43 -26.85
CA LYS A 266 -5.93 19.99 -28.26
C LYS A 266 -5.52 18.52 -28.37
N LYS A 267 -6.41 17.61 -27.96
CA LYS A 267 -6.65 16.24 -28.49
C LYS A 267 -7.24 15.34 -27.39
N PHE A 268 -8.50 15.59 -27.05
CA PHE A 268 -9.40 14.53 -26.61
C PHE A 268 -10.65 14.64 -27.48
N TYR A 269 -10.58 14.05 -28.66
CA TYR A 269 -11.73 13.77 -29.51
C TYR A 269 -11.81 12.26 -29.64
N ILE A 270 -12.65 11.62 -28.84
CA ILE A 270 -13.02 10.21 -28.99
C ILE A 270 -14.52 10.19 -29.28
N GLY A 271 -14.88 10.33 -30.56
CA GLY A 271 -16.28 10.17 -31.00
C GLY A 271 -17.26 11.27 -30.58
N GLU A 272 -18.49 11.17 -31.07
CA GLU A 272 -19.49 12.24 -31.16
C GLU A 272 -20.17 12.68 -29.84
N LYS A 273 -19.60 12.46 -28.65
CA LYS A 273 -20.21 12.97 -27.41
C LYS A 273 -19.19 13.47 -26.38
N TRP A 274 -19.46 14.68 -25.89
CA TRP A 274 -18.90 15.22 -24.65
C TRP A 274 -19.80 14.75 -23.50
N ASP A 275 -19.43 13.68 -22.80
CA ASP A 275 -20.09 13.36 -21.54
C ASP A 275 -19.34 14.06 -20.41
N PHE A 276 -19.89 15.21 -19.98
CA PHE A 276 -19.59 15.78 -18.68
C PHE A 276 -20.46 15.02 -17.66
N TYR A 277 -19.86 14.28 -16.75
CA TYR A 277 -20.58 13.80 -15.57
C TYR A 277 -20.60 14.95 -14.54
N GLU A 278 -21.80 15.48 -14.28
CA GLU A 278 -22.14 16.18 -13.04
C GLU A 278 -22.23 15.19 -11.86
#